data_AF-A0A2W7QAH7-F1
#
_entry.id   AF-A0A2W7QAH7-F1
#
_cell.length_a   1.000
_cell.length_b   1.000
_cell.length_c   1.000
_cell.angle_alpha   90.00
_cell.angle_beta   90.00
_cell.angle_gamma   90.00
#
_symmetry.space_group_name_H-M   'P 1'
#
loop_
_entity.id
_entity.type
_entity.pdbx_description
1 polymer ?
#
loop_
_entity_poly.entity_id
_entity_poly.type
_entity_poly.pdbx_seq_one_letter_code
_entity_poly.pdbx_strand_id
1 'polypeptide(L)'
;MTSTLSKLMNPAHKSVARMIGYSLTLGDFDGWQRFAALILARLSDRGRLGLAWAALTALDPEQIRQVTNTVLGGAGTPGVAFTDDHDEAALWANMATDDELRAYAWVTFNRLSPKEQADFLDATRGRDAA
;
A
#
# COMPACT_ATOMS: atom_id res chain seq x y z
N MET A 1 -30.94 -25.01 -10.92
CA MET A 1 -29.99 -25.75 -11.78
C MET A 1 -28.56 -25.39 -11.37
N THR A 2 -27.75 -26.35 -10.91
CA THR A 2 -26.31 -26.11 -10.67
C THR A 2 -25.51 -26.35 -11.96
N SER A 3 -24.87 -25.30 -12.47
CA SER A 3 -23.95 -25.36 -13.62
C SER A 3 -22.87 -26.44 -13.44
N THR A 4 -22.47 -27.10 -14.54
CA THR A 4 -21.37 -28.10 -14.57
C THR A 4 -20.08 -27.56 -13.94
N LEU A 5 -19.78 -26.27 -14.15
CA LEU A 5 -18.63 -25.59 -13.54
C LEU A 5 -18.70 -25.62 -12.00
N SER A 6 -19.91 -25.51 -11.44
CA SER A 6 -20.12 -25.55 -9.99
C SER A 6 -19.89 -26.93 -9.36
N LYS A 7 -19.88 -28.02 -10.15
CA LYS A 7 -19.57 -29.37 -9.66
C LYS A 7 -18.06 -29.64 -9.62
N LEU A 8 -17.30 -28.94 -10.48
CA LEU A 8 -15.86 -29.11 -10.64
C LEU A 8 -15.05 -28.09 -9.82
N MET A 9 -15.65 -26.94 -9.51
CA MET A 9 -14.98 -25.86 -8.80
C MET A 9 -14.77 -26.19 -7.31
N ASN A 10 -13.55 -25.92 -6.82
CA ASN A 10 -13.21 -26.03 -5.41
C ASN A 10 -14.28 -25.32 -4.52
N PRO A 11 -14.77 -25.96 -3.44
CA PRO A 11 -15.77 -25.38 -2.56
C PRO A 11 -15.42 -23.97 -2.03
N ALA A 12 -14.14 -23.70 -1.76
CA ALA A 12 -13.65 -22.39 -1.34
C ALA A 12 -13.86 -21.33 -2.43
N HIS A 13 -13.45 -21.63 -3.67
CA HIS A 13 -13.65 -20.73 -4.81
C HIS A 13 -15.14 -20.51 -5.10
N LYS A 14 -15.95 -21.56 -4.96
CA LYS A 14 -17.41 -21.47 -5.09
C LYS A 14 -18.04 -20.55 -4.05
N SER A 15 -17.55 -20.59 -2.81
CA SER A 15 -18.00 -19.69 -1.74
C SER A 15 -17.67 -18.24 -2.07
N VAL A 16 -16.44 -17.98 -2.52
CA VAL A 16 -15.97 -16.64 -2.92
C VAL A 16 -16.77 -16.09 -4.10
N ALA A 17 -16.96 -16.88 -5.16
CA ALA A 17 -17.74 -16.50 -6.33
C ALA A 17 -19.20 -16.18 -6.01
N ARG A 18 -19.78 -16.83 -4.99
CA ARG A 18 -21.12 -16.49 -4.51
C ARG A 18 -21.13 -15.19 -3.71
N MET A 19 -20.18 -15.03 -2.79
CA MET A 19 -20.15 -13.87 -1.90
C MET A 19 -19.85 -12.57 -2.64
N ILE A 20 -19.02 -12.60 -3.69
CA ILE A 20 -18.82 -11.41 -4.52
C ILE A 20 -20.12 -11.01 -5.21
N GLY A 21 -20.91 -11.97 -5.70
CA GLY A 21 -22.24 -11.72 -6.25
C GLY A 21 -23.19 -11.06 -5.25
N TYR A 22 -23.20 -11.52 -4.00
CA TYR A 22 -23.99 -10.88 -2.93
C TYR A 22 -23.50 -9.47 -2.60
N SER A 23 -22.19 -9.27 -2.52
CA SER A 23 -21.60 -7.96 -2.21
C SER A 23 -21.93 -6.94 -3.30
N LEU A 24 -21.84 -7.35 -4.57
CA LEU A 24 -22.25 -6.55 -5.71
C LEU A 24 -23.75 -6.24 -5.71
N THR A 25 -24.59 -7.19 -5.29
CA THR A 25 -26.06 -7.02 -5.26
C THR A 25 -26.49 -6.07 -4.16
N LEU A 26 -25.88 -6.16 -2.98
CA LEU A 26 -26.19 -5.29 -1.84
C LEU A 26 -25.60 -3.89 -2.02
N GLY A 27 -24.41 -3.79 -2.63
CA GLY A 27 -23.77 -2.51 -2.95
C GLY A 27 -23.35 -1.68 -1.73
N ASP A 28 -23.39 -2.26 -0.54
CA ASP A 28 -23.05 -1.60 0.72
C ASP A 28 -21.64 -1.96 1.20
N PHE A 29 -21.11 -1.12 2.09
CA PHE A 29 -19.77 -1.30 2.65
C PHE A 29 -19.65 -2.60 3.47
N ASP A 30 -20.69 -2.95 4.24
CA ASP A 30 -20.73 -4.14 5.09
C ASP A 30 -20.60 -5.43 4.27
N GLY A 31 -21.26 -5.50 3.10
CA GLY A 31 -21.15 -6.61 2.16
C GLY A 31 -19.71 -6.80 1.70
N TRP A 32 -19.04 -5.71 1.31
CA TRP A 32 -17.63 -5.72 0.90
C TRP A 32 -16.68 -6.10 2.04
N GLN A 33 -16.92 -5.63 3.27
CA GLN A 33 -16.12 -5.99 4.43
C GLN A 33 -16.24 -7.50 4.76
N ARG A 34 -17.45 -8.05 4.68
CA ARG A 34 -17.68 -9.50 4.85
C ARG A 34 -17.04 -10.32 3.74
N PHE A 35 -17.03 -9.80 2.50
CA PHE A 35 -16.31 -10.43 1.40
C PHE A 35 -14.80 -10.47 1.64
N ALA A 36 -14.21 -9.38 2.13
CA ALA A 36 -12.79 -9.32 2.50
C ALA A 36 -12.43 -10.39 3.55
N ALA A 37 -13.23 -10.53 4.61
CA ALA A 37 -13.04 -11.56 5.62
C ALA A 37 -13.15 -12.99 5.05
N LEU A 38 -14.08 -13.21 4.11
CA LEU A 38 -14.25 -14.51 3.47
C LEU A 38 -13.04 -14.88 2.58
N ILE A 39 -12.56 -13.95 1.74
CA ILE A 39 -11.40 -14.24 0.87
C ILE A 39 -10.13 -14.45 1.70
N LEU A 40 -9.99 -13.76 2.84
CA LEU A 40 -8.91 -14.00 3.81
C LEU A 40 -8.95 -15.43 4.34
N ALA A 41 -10.13 -15.94 4.68
CA ALA A 41 -10.31 -17.28 5.24
C ALA A 41 -10.28 -18.42 4.21
N ARG A 42 -10.51 -18.13 2.91
CA ARG A 42 -10.79 -19.16 1.89
C ARG A 42 -9.81 -19.18 0.72
N LEU A 43 -9.15 -18.08 0.40
CA LEU A 43 -8.16 -18.03 -0.68
C LEU A 43 -6.74 -18.15 -0.14
N SER A 44 -5.86 -18.73 -0.95
CA SER A 44 -4.42 -18.66 -0.72
C SER A 44 -3.88 -17.24 -0.93
N ASP A 45 -2.69 -16.95 -0.42
CA ASP A 45 -2.02 -15.66 -0.63
C ASP A 45 -1.93 -15.30 -2.11
N ARG A 46 -1.48 -16.24 -2.94
CA ARG A 46 -1.41 -16.06 -4.40
C ARG A 46 -2.78 -15.74 -5.00
N GLY A 47 -3.85 -16.40 -4.53
CA GLY A 47 -5.21 -16.14 -4.99
C GLY A 47 -5.70 -14.74 -4.64
N ARG A 48 -5.40 -14.27 -3.42
CA ARG A 48 -5.73 -12.91 -2.97
C ARG A 48 -4.95 -11.85 -3.74
N LEU A 49 -3.65 -12.06 -3.94
CA LEU A 49 -2.80 -11.15 -4.72
C LEU A 49 -3.28 -11.06 -6.18
N GLY A 50 -3.61 -12.20 -6.80
CA GLY A 50 -4.16 -12.22 -8.16
C GLY A 50 -5.50 -11.48 -8.27
N LEU A 51 -6.39 -11.65 -7.29
CA LEU A 51 -7.67 -10.92 -7.23
C LEU A 51 -7.46 -9.42 -7.04
N ALA A 52 -6.57 -9.01 -6.12
CA ALA A 52 -6.25 -7.62 -5.88
C ALA A 52 -5.62 -6.96 -7.13
N TRP A 53 -4.67 -7.64 -7.77
CA TRP A 53 -4.07 -7.18 -9.02
C TRP A 53 -5.13 -6.98 -10.11
N ALA A 54 -5.99 -7.98 -10.35
CA ALA A 54 -7.04 -7.88 -11.37
C ALA A 54 -8.00 -6.71 -11.09
N ALA A 55 -8.42 -6.54 -9.83
CA ALA A 55 -9.26 -5.42 -9.42
C ALA A 55 -8.58 -4.07 -9.65
N LEU A 56 -7.31 -3.91 -9.25
CA LEU A 56 -6.54 -2.67 -9.43
C LEU A 56 -6.30 -2.34 -10.91
N THR A 57 -6.03 -3.34 -11.77
CA THR A 57 -5.82 -3.11 -13.21
C THR A 57 -7.08 -2.67 -13.96
N ALA A 58 -8.25 -2.86 -13.37
CA ALA A 58 -9.53 -2.43 -13.95
C ALA A 58 -9.91 -0.98 -13.57
N LEU A 59 -9.09 -0.31 -12.74
CA LEU A 59 -9.32 1.05 -12.26
C LEU A 59 -8.46 2.06 -13.02
N ASP A 60 -8.93 3.30 -13.10
CA ASP A 60 -8.10 4.42 -13.55
C ASP A 60 -7.12 4.88 -12.44
N PRO A 61 -6.08 5.67 -12.77
CA PRO A 61 -5.08 6.10 -11.78
C PRO A 61 -5.63 6.91 -10.60
N GLU A 62 -6.75 7.62 -10.77
CA GLU A 62 -7.39 8.38 -9.68
C GLU A 62 -8.12 7.42 -8.73
N GLN A 63 -8.87 6.47 -9.28
CA GLN A 63 -9.56 5.43 -8.51
C GLN A 63 -8.58 4.54 -7.73
N ILE A 64 -7.43 4.20 -8.33
CA ILE A 64 -6.36 3.48 -7.62
C ILE A 64 -5.92 4.29 -6.40
N ARG A 65 -5.61 5.59 -6.58
CA ARG A 65 -5.18 6.48 -5.49
C ARG A 65 -6.22 6.60 -4.38
N GLN A 66 -7.50 6.71 -4.73
CA GLN A 66 -8.58 6.74 -3.75
C GLN A 66 -8.62 5.46 -2.91
N VAL A 67 -8.60 4.29 -3.55
CA VAL A 67 -8.61 3.00 -2.84
C VAL A 67 -7.37 2.85 -1.97
N THR A 68 -6.17 3.13 -2.49
CA THR A 68 -4.94 2.98 -1.71
C THR A 68 -4.91 3.92 -0.50
N ASN A 69 -5.36 5.16 -0.63
CA ASN A 69 -5.44 6.09 0.50
C ASN A 69 -6.38 5.61 1.62
N THR A 70 -7.47 4.91 1.27
CA THR A 70 -8.39 4.35 2.28
C THR A 70 -7.83 3.10 2.97
N VAL A 71 -7.04 2.29 2.24
CA VAL A 71 -6.57 0.97 2.72
C VAL A 71 -5.21 1.05 3.40
N LEU A 72 -4.27 1.79 2.80
CA LEU A 72 -2.93 1.99 3.31
C LEU A 72 -2.85 3.20 4.27
N GLY A 73 -3.90 4.04 4.26
CA GLY A 73 -3.83 5.40 4.77
C GLY A 73 -3.25 6.35 3.71
N GLY A 74 -3.62 7.63 3.78
CA GLY A 74 -2.76 8.70 3.25
C GLY A 74 -1.68 9.04 4.29
N ALA A 75 -0.97 10.15 4.09
CA ALA A 75 -0.03 10.75 5.05
C ALA A 75 -0.57 10.97 6.49
N GLY A 76 -1.84 10.69 6.75
CA GLY A 76 -2.60 11.23 7.86
C GLY A 76 -2.94 12.69 7.64
N THR A 77 -3.68 13.28 8.59
CA THR A 77 -3.62 14.74 8.80
C THR A 77 -2.15 15.12 8.93
N PRO A 78 -1.67 16.26 8.39
CA PRO A 78 -0.37 16.78 8.80
C PRO A 78 -0.35 16.72 10.32
N GLY A 79 0.49 15.84 10.88
CA GLY A 79 0.67 15.78 12.31
C GLY A 79 0.99 17.20 12.74
N VAL A 80 0.30 17.68 13.79
CA VAL A 80 0.52 19.01 14.36
C VAL A 80 2.01 19.31 14.36
N ALA A 81 2.41 20.15 13.41
CA ALA A 81 3.43 21.17 13.52
C ALA A 81 4.29 21.08 14.80
N PHE A 82 5.49 20.51 14.62
CA PHE A 82 6.77 20.94 15.22
C PHE A 82 7.13 20.49 16.64
N THR A 83 8.03 19.51 16.71
CA THR A 83 9.05 19.48 17.78
C THR A 83 10.49 19.38 17.24
N ASP A 84 10.74 18.77 16.08
CA ASP A 84 12.08 18.67 15.48
C ASP A 84 12.05 18.46 13.94
N ASP A 85 13.00 19.08 13.23
CA ASP A 85 13.12 19.02 11.76
C ASP A 85 13.43 17.59 11.26
N HIS A 86 14.06 16.77 12.12
CA HIS A 86 14.39 15.38 11.80
C HIS A 86 13.14 14.48 11.75
N ASP A 87 12.22 14.65 12.69
CA ASP A 87 10.95 13.89 12.72
C ASP A 87 10.10 14.20 11.50
N GLU A 88 10.11 15.47 11.06
CA GLU A 88 9.46 15.89 9.83
C GLU A 88 10.14 15.24 8.62
N ALA A 89 11.46 15.33 8.48
CA ALA A 89 12.17 14.69 7.36
C ALA A 89 11.91 13.17 7.29
N ALA A 90 11.83 12.48 8.43
CA ALA A 90 11.54 11.05 8.51
C ALA A 90 10.11 10.70 8.06
N LEU A 91 9.12 11.52 8.44
CA LEU A 91 7.74 11.38 7.97
C LEU A 91 7.66 11.48 6.45
N TRP A 92 8.29 12.50 5.87
CA TRP A 92 8.29 12.71 4.42
C TRP A 92 9.00 11.57 3.69
N ALA A 93 10.12 11.09 4.22
CA ALA A 93 10.84 9.95 3.67
C ALA A 93 10.01 8.65 3.67
N ASN A 94 9.25 8.37 4.73
CA ASN A 94 8.42 7.17 4.82
C ASN A 94 7.28 7.11 3.78
N MET A 95 6.86 8.25 3.24
CA MET A 95 5.77 8.35 2.27
C MET A 95 6.24 8.46 0.83
N ALA A 96 7.52 8.75 0.61
CA ALA A 96 8.09 8.99 -0.69
C ALA A 96 8.30 7.69 -1.49
N THR A 97 8.13 7.78 -2.80
CA THR A 97 8.56 6.70 -3.71
C THR A 97 10.09 6.59 -3.76
N ASP A 98 10.62 5.47 -4.25
CA ASP A 98 12.07 5.26 -4.39
C ASP A 98 12.77 6.37 -5.19
N ASP A 99 12.13 6.88 -6.25
CA ASP A 99 12.71 7.92 -7.09
C ASP A 99 12.68 9.30 -6.40
N GLU A 100 11.61 9.59 -5.66
CA GLU A 100 11.52 10.80 -4.82
C GLU A 100 12.54 10.77 -3.70
N LEU A 101 12.73 9.63 -3.03
CA LEU A 101 13.75 9.46 -1.99
C LEU A 101 15.15 9.77 -2.51
N ARG A 102 15.51 9.23 -3.68
CA ARG A 102 16.81 9.51 -4.32
C ARG A 102 16.96 10.98 -4.67
N ALA A 103 15.91 11.61 -5.21
CA ALA A 103 15.92 13.03 -5.56
C ALA A 103 16.05 13.93 -4.33
N TYR A 104 15.29 13.65 -3.26
CA TYR A 104 15.34 14.39 -2.00
C TYR A 104 16.71 14.28 -1.35
N ALA A 105 17.27 13.06 -1.28
CA ALA A 105 18.62 12.84 -0.76
C ALA A 105 19.67 13.66 -1.55
N TRP A 106 19.64 13.57 -2.89
CA TRP A 106 20.58 14.30 -3.75
C TRP A 106 20.50 15.81 -3.57
N VAL A 107 19.30 16.39 -3.67
CA VAL A 107 19.13 17.84 -3.64
C VAL A 107 19.40 18.40 -2.24
N THR A 108 18.98 17.70 -1.18
CA THR A 108 19.19 18.15 0.21
C THR A 108 20.67 18.11 0.58
N PHE A 109 21.37 17.02 0.25
CA PHE A 109 22.81 16.91 0.51
C PHE A 109 23.62 18.00 -0.21
N ASN A 110 23.33 18.26 -1.50
CA ASN A 110 24.06 19.26 -2.29
C ASN A 110 23.80 20.71 -1.85
N ARG A 111 22.78 20.97 -1.01
CA ARG A 111 22.53 22.30 -0.43
C ARG A 111 23.31 22.58 0.84
N LEU A 112 23.83 21.55 1.51
CA LEU A 112 24.69 21.70 2.68
C LEU A 112 26.00 22.40 2.30
N SER A 113 26.63 23.08 3.26
CA SER A 113 27.96 23.64 3.05
C SER A 113 29.00 22.53 2.81
N PRO A 114 30.15 22.82 2.15
CA PRO A 114 31.18 21.82 1.92
C PRO A 114 31.66 21.12 3.20
N LYS A 115 31.67 21.84 4.33
CA LYS A 115 32.02 21.27 5.63
C LYS A 115 30.96 20.27 6.12
N GLU A 116 29.68 20.65 6.08
CA GLU A 116 28.58 19.78 6.50
C GLU A 116 28.45 18.54 5.61
N GLN A 117 28.70 18.68 4.30
CA GLN A 117 28.78 17.54 3.39
C GLN A 117 29.90 16.57 3.80
N ALA A 118 31.07 17.07 4.15
CA ALA A 118 32.19 16.26 4.61
C ALA A 118 31.89 15.57 5.95
N ASP A 119 31.34 16.30 6.92
CA ASP A 119 30.95 15.77 8.23
C ASP A 119 29.88 14.66 8.08
N PHE A 120 28.91 14.83 7.17
CA PHE A 120 27.90 13.81 6.85
C PHE A 120 28.50 12.54 6.22
N LEU A 121 29.45 12.70 5.28
CA LEU A 121 30.14 11.57 4.65
C LEU A 121 31.03 10.81 5.64
N ASP A 122 31.65 11.51 6.59
CA ASP A 122 32.46 10.88 7.64
C ASP A 122 31.58 10.06 8.61
N ALA A 123 30.45 10.64 9.04
CA ALA A 123 29.50 9.98 9.92
C ALA A 123 28.87 8.71 9.30
N THR A 124 28.63 8.69 7.99
CA THR A 124 28.08 7.51 7.30
C THR A 124 29.12 6.41 7.13
N ARG A 125 30.37 6.76 6.81
CA ARG A 125 31.50 5.80 6.77
C ARG A 125 31.79 5.17 8.13
N GLY A 126 31.60 5.90 9.23
CA GLY A 126 31.79 5.39 10.59
C GLY A 126 30.74 4.36 11.04
N ARG A 127 29.56 4.31 10.41
CA ARG A 127 28.52 3.30 10.71
C ARG A 127 28.73 1.96 9.99
N ASP A 128 29.54 1.91 8.94
CA ASP A 128 29.92 0.66 8.26
C ASP A 128 31.04 -0.10 9.00
N ALA A 129 31.56 0.47 10.09
CA ALA A 129 32.65 -0.08 10.91
C ALA A 129 32.21 -0.62 12.28
N ALA A 130 30.91 -0.65 12.59
CA ALA A 130 30.33 -1.11 13.86
C ALA A 130 29.36 -2.30 13.68
#